data_AF-A0A517N7G0-F1
#
_entry.id   AF-A0A517N7G0-F1
#
_cell.length_a   1.000
_cell.length_b   1.000
_cell.length_c   1.000
_cell.angle_alpha   90.00
_cell.angle_beta   90.00
_cell.angle_gamma   90.00
#
_symmetry.space_group_name_H-M   'P 1'
#
loop_
_entity.id
_entity.type
_entity.pdbx_description
1 polymer ?
#
loop_
_entity_poly.entity_id
_entity_poly.type
_entity_poly.pdbx_seq_one_letter_code
_entity_poly.pdbx_strand_id
1 'polypeptide(L)'
;MAGIVSSASRFIPIPFVDDVIRDRCQRYVVAKTLVAHGAEGHWDQVRPYIDADAGCLAGCLAQVAKAPLKLLMFPIRKVVSVLTSVRGVPLEITRMVLLGRTLDRRLKNDGVPSAAEAAQMRVAFDAAFARMDLHAIKAVINDALNQIGDWKGAAIDASREVLGSPDDSKVPDLSTDAIANLPKVEADAIHVDQALHSPDVLQLFAEFDARFDSELANL
;
A
#
# COMPACT_ATOMS: atom_id res chain seq x y z
N MET A 1 0.51 -4.83 9.06
CA MET A 1 -0.91 -4.42 9.26
C MET A 1 -1.51 -3.72 8.05
N ALA A 2 -1.11 -2.49 7.71
CA ALA A 2 -1.71 -1.72 6.59
C ALA A 2 -1.73 -2.47 5.24
N GLY A 3 -0.69 -3.23 4.91
CA GLY A 3 -0.66 -4.11 3.74
C GLY A 3 -1.74 -5.20 3.74
N ILE A 4 -2.04 -5.79 4.90
CA ILE A 4 -3.08 -6.82 5.05
C ILE A 4 -4.46 -6.18 4.90
N VAL A 5 -4.70 -5.04 5.56
CA VAL A 5 -5.95 -4.28 5.45
C VAL A 5 -6.20 -3.83 4.00
N SER A 6 -5.20 -3.20 3.36
CA SER A 6 -5.27 -2.79 1.96
C SER A 6 -5.50 -3.96 1.00
N SER A 7 -4.95 -5.14 1.30
CA SER A 7 -5.17 -6.33 0.49
C SER A 7 -6.59 -6.87 0.61
N ALA A 8 -7.17 -6.78 1.81
CA ALA A 8 -8.47 -7.34 2.09
C ALA A 8 -9.63 -6.50 1.57
N SER A 9 -9.42 -5.21 1.31
CA SER A 9 -10.40 -4.36 0.64
C SER A 9 -10.86 -4.91 -0.72
N ARG A 10 -10.01 -5.69 -1.40
CA ARG A 10 -10.35 -6.41 -2.65
C ARG A 10 -11.47 -7.44 -2.48
N PHE A 11 -11.75 -7.89 -1.25
CA PHE A 11 -12.85 -8.81 -0.96
C PHE A 11 -14.14 -8.07 -0.59
N ILE A 12 -14.12 -6.74 -0.45
CA ILE A 12 -15.33 -5.95 -0.23
C ILE A 12 -16.07 -5.79 -1.57
N PRO A 13 -17.34 -6.21 -1.66
CA PRO A 13 -18.08 -6.22 -2.93
C PRO A 13 -18.62 -4.84 -3.36
N ILE A 14 -17.95 -3.74 -3.01
CA ILE A 14 -18.37 -2.35 -3.24
C ILE A 14 -17.35 -1.68 -4.19
N PRO A 15 -17.79 -1.06 -5.30
CA PRO A 15 -16.88 -0.37 -6.22
C PRO A 15 -16.14 0.78 -5.53
N PHE A 16 -14.87 0.99 -5.89
CA PHE A 16 -14.01 2.10 -5.44
C PHE A 16 -13.60 2.08 -3.96
N VAL A 17 -14.24 1.24 -3.13
CA VAL A 17 -13.87 1.09 -1.72
C VAL A 17 -12.46 0.55 -1.55
N ASP A 18 -12.02 -0.31 -2.46
CA ASP A 18 -10.67 -0.85 -2.48
C ASP A 18 -9.61 0.22 -2.71
N ASP A 19 -9.88 1.16 -3.62
CA ASP A 19 -9.00 2.30 -3.89
C ASP A 19 -8.93 3.26 -2.68
N VAL A 20 -10.06 3.56 -2.03
CA VAL A 20 -10.12 4.41 -0.83
C VAL A 20 -9.34 3.80 0.34
N ILE A 21 -9.54 2.51 0.61
CA ILE A 21 -8.83 1.82 1.69
C ILE A 21 -7.34 1.73 1.39
N ARG A 22 -6.96 1.49 0.12
CA ARG A 22 -5.56 1.49 -0.30
C ARG A 22 -4.90 2.86 -0.06
N ASP A 23 -5.54 3.94 -0.50
CA ASP A 23 -5.05 5.31 -0.29
C ASP A 23 -4.87 5.60 1.21
N ARG A 24 -5.86 5.29 2.05
CA ARG A 24 -5.77 5.44 3.50
C ARG A 24 -4.64 4.60 4.11
N CYS A 25 -4.45 3.36 3.66
CA CYS A 25 -3.35 2.51 4.11
C CYS A 25 -1.98 3.06 3.71
N GLN A 26 -1.83 3.61 2.50
CA GLN A 26 -0.59 4.25 2.06
C GLN A 26 -0.29 5.48 2.91
N ARG A 27 -1.31 6.32 3.14
CA ARG A 27 -1.20 7.50 3.99
C ARG A 27 -0.77 7.14 5.40
N TYR A 28 -1.41 6.13 5.99
CA TYR A 28 -1.06 5.61 7.31
C TYR A 28 0.39 5.14 7.38
N VAL A 29 0.86 4.37 6.39
CA VAL A 29 2.25 3.89 6.33
C VAL A 29 3.24 5.05 6.28
N VAL A 30 3.00 6.05 5.44
CA VAL A 30 3.87 7.23 5.32
C VAL A 30 3.84 8.06 6.60
N ALA A 31 2.66 8.35 7.15
CA ALA A 31 2.53 9.12 8.38
C ALA A 31 3.23 8.42 9.56
N LYS A 32 3.04 7.11 9.70
CA LYS A 32 3.72 6.30 10.71
C LYS A 32 5.25 6.35 10.55
N THR A 33 5.73 6.33 9.31
CA THR A 33 7.16 6.41 9.02
C THR A 33 7.71 7.80 9.37
N LEU A 34 7.00 8.88 9.04
CA LEU A 34 7.40 10.24 9.42
C LEU A 34 7.48 10.41 10.95
N VAL A 35 6.46 9.95 11.68
CA VAL A 35 6.43 10.03 13.15
C VAL A 35 7.60 9.27 13.76
N ALA A 36 7.95 8.09 13.23
CA ALA A 36 9.10 7.32 13.70
C ALA A 36 10.46 8.05 13.53
N HIS A 37 10.52 9.03 12.63
CA HIS A 37 11.69 9.88 12.38
C HIS A 37 11.56 11.31 12.92
N GLY A 38 10.49 11.62 13.67
CA GLY A 38 10.21 12.97 14.17
C GLY A 38 9.95 14.00 13.08
N ALA A 39 9.50 13.56 11.90
CA ALA A 39 9.29 14.37 10.69
C ALA A 39 7.80 14.61 10.37
N GLU A 40 6.91 14.49 11.35
CA GLU A 40 5.44 14.64 11.19
C GLU A 40 5.00 15.97 10.57
N GLY A 41 5.76 17.05 10.78
CA GLY A 41 5.50 18.37 10.17
C GLY A 41 5.77 18.45 8.66
N HIS A 42 6.31 17.40 8.04
CA HIS A 42 6.71 17.40 6.63
C HIS A 42 5.76 16.64 5.70
N TRP A 43 4.54 16.35 6.16
CA TRP A 43 3.52 15.64 5.38
C TRP A 43 3.33 16.18 3.96
N ASP A 44 3.20 17.50 3.82
CA ASP A 44 2.99 18.13 2.51
C ASP A 44 4.16 17.93 1.53
N GLN A 45 5.38 17.73 2.05
CA GLN A 45 6.56 17.47 1.23
C GLN A 45 6.58 16.03 0.72
N VAL A 46 6.14 15.06 1.54
CA VAL A 46 6.13 13.64 1.12
C VAL A 46 4.84 13.22 0.43
N ARG A 47 3.79 14.03 0.46
CA ARG A 47 2.49 13.71 -0.17
C ARG A 47 2.59 13.25 -1.64
N PRO A 48 3.43 13.86 -2.50
CA PRO A 48 3.61 13.39 -3.88
C PRO A 48 4.12 11.94 -4.01
N TYR A 49 4.70 11.39 -2.94
CA TYR A 49 5.16 10.00 -2.92
C TYR A 49 4.01 8.98 -2.91
N ILE A 50 2.83 9.38 -2.43
CA ILE A 50 1.62 8.54 -2.35
C ILE A 50 0.53 8.96 -3.33
N ASP A 51 0.45 10.24 -3.66
CA ASP A 51 -0.52 10.78 -4.62
C ASP A 51 -0.09 10.45 -6.07
N ALA A 52 -0.38 9.24 -6.54
CA ALA A 52 -0.15 8.86 -7.95
C ALA A 52 -1.03 9.66 -8.95
N ASP A 53 -2.04 10.40 -8.46
CA ASP A 53 -3.10 11.04 -9.27
C ASP A 53 -3.18 12.58 -9.13
N ALA A 54 -2.09 13.26 -8.79
CA ALA A 54 -2.04 14.74 -8.74
C ALA A 54 -2.17 15.45 -10.12
N GLY A 55 -2.80 14.81 -11.11
CA GLY A 55 -3.36 15.42 -12.32
C GLY A 55 -4.86 15.66 -12.19
N CYS A 56 -5.29 16.36 -11.14
CA CYS A 56 -6.68 16.44 -10.65
C CYS A 56 -7.71 17.04 -11.66
N LEU A 57 -7.28 17.66 -12.77
CA LEU A 57 -8.21 18.28 -13.74
C LEU A 57 -8.38 17.50 -15.06
N ALA A 58 -7.36 16.79 -15.55
CA ALA A 58 -7.49 15.98 -16.76
C ALA A 58 -8.10 14.58 -16.47
N GLY A 59 -7.91 14.07 -15.24
CA GLY A 59 -8.42 12.76 -14.81
C GLY A 59 -9.93 12.73 -14.54
N CYS A 60 -10.50 13.78 -13.95
CA CYS A 60 -11.91 13.82 -13.56
C CYS A 60 -12.87 13.75 -14.76
N LEU A 61 -12.57 14.45 -15.87
CA LEU A 61 -13.39 14.40 -17.08
C LEU A 61 -13.31 13.03 -17.79
N ALA A 62 -12.14 12.40 -17.82
CA ALA A 62 -11.96 11.07 -18.40
C ALA A 62 -12.57 9.95 -17.53
N GLN A 63 -12.63 10.13 -16.20
CA GLN A 63 -13.26 9.18 -15.29
C GLN A 63 -14.79 9.22 -15.37
N VAL A 64 -15.41 10.39 -15.49
CA VAL A 64 -16.88 10.51 -15.64
C VAL A 64 -17.35 9.90 -16.97
N ALA A 65 -16.63 10.10 -18.06
CA ALA A 65 -16.96 9.49 -19.35
C ALA A 65 -16.83 7.95 -19.36
N LYS A 66 -15.95 7.39 -18.51
CA LYS A 66 -15.77 5.94 -18.37
C LYS A 66 -16.65 5.32 -17.28
N ALA A 67 -17.26 6.11 -16.40
CA ALA A 67 -18.09 5.63 -15.31
C ALA A 67 -19.24 4.70 -15.76
N PRO A 68 -20.05 5.02 -16.79
CA PRO A 68 -21.12 4.12 -17.23
C PRO A 68 -20.58 2.81 -17.82
N LEU A 69 -19.45 2.85 -18.54
CA LEU A 69 -18.79 1.65 -19.08
C LEU A 69 -18.17 0.79 -17.97
N LYS A 70 -17.56 1.42 -16.94
CA LYS A 70 -17.03 0.71 -15.76
C LYS A 70 -18.15 0.07 -14.94
N LEU A 71 -19.32 0.72 -14.84
CA LEU A 71 -20.51 0.18 -14.19
C LEU A 71 -21.09 -1.01 -14.97
N LEU A 72 -21.12 -0.94 -16.30
CA LEU A 72 -21.59 -2.02 -17.17
C LEU A 72 -20.67 -3.25 -17.14
N MET A 73 -19.35 -3.04 -17.11
CA MET A 73 -18.35 -4.11 -16.97
C MET A 73 -18.14 -4.56 -15.51
N PHE A 74 -18.80 -3.93 -14.55
CA PHE A 74 -18.64 -4.22 -13.12
C PHE A 74 -18.82 -5.70 -12.77
N PRO A 75 -19.81 -6.44 -13.32
CA PRO A 75 -19.99 -7.86 -12.99
C PRO A 75 -18.80 -8.71 -13.44
N ILE A 76 -18.27 -8.46 -14.64
CA ILE A 76 -17.14 -9.20 -15.20
C ILE A 76 -15.85 -8.86 -14.45
N ARG A 77 -15.59 -7.57 -14.21
CA ARG A 77 -14.42 -7.13 -13.43
C ARG A 77 -14.45 -7.63 -12.00
N LYS A 78 -15.64 -7.75 -11.40
CA LYS A 78 -15.82 -8.30 -10.05
C LYS A 78 -15.46 -9.77 -9.99
N VAL A 79 -15.90 -10.57 -10.96
CA VAL A 79 -15.53 -11.99 -11.05
C VAL A 79 -14.04 -12.15 -11.29
N VAL A 80 -13.44 -11.37 -12.21
CA VAL A 80 -11.99 -11.40 -12.45
C VAL A 80 -11.21 -10.94 -11.22
N SER A 81 -11.65 -9.87 -10.54
CA SER A 81 -11.02 -9.38 -9.32
C SER A 81 -11.02 -10.46 -8.25
N VAL A 82 -12.18 -11.04 -7.91
CA VAL A 82 -12.27 -12.13 -6.92
C VAL A 82 -11.43 -13.35 -7.30
N LEU A 83 -11.42 -13.76 -8.57
CA LEU A 83 -10.61 -14.88 -9.06
C LEU A 83 -9.10 -14.57 -9.08
N THR A 84 -8.71 -13.30 -9.18
CA THR A 84 -7.32 -12.85 -9.16
C THR A 84 -6.88 -12.32 -7.79
N SER A 85 -7.80 -12.15 -6.83
CA SER A 85 -7.54 -11.59 -5.50
C SER A 85 -6.50 -12.38 -4.73
N VAL A 86 -6.49 -13.71 -4.87
CA VAL A 86 -5.47 -14.57 -4.24
C VAL A 86 -4.06 -14.27 -4.78
N ARG A 87 -3.93 -13.85 -6.05
CA ARG A 87 -2.65 -13.43 -6.64
C ARG A 87 -2.30 -11.97 -6.33
N GLY A 88 -3.30 -11.13 -6.04
CA GLY A 88 -3.13 -9.70 -5.77
C GLY A 88 -2.72 -9.36 -4.33
N VAL A 89 -3.11 -10.19 -3.36
CA VAL A 89 -2.84 -9.95 -1.92
C VAL A 89 -1.34 -9.87 -1.62
N PRO A 90 -0.49 -10.86 -1.99
CA PRO A 90 0.94 -10.76 -1.69
C PRO A 90 1.61 -9.52 -2.29
N LEU A 91 1.17 -9.14 -3.49
CA LEU A 91 1.73 -7.99 -4.21
C LEU A 91 1.41 -6.68 -3.48
N GLU A 92 0.21 -6.53 -2.93
CA GLU A 92 -0.17 -5.33 -2.19
C GLU A 92 0.49 -5.23 -0.82
N ILE A 93 0.59 -6.36 -0.10
CA ILE A 93 1.37 -6.42 1.15
C ILE A 93 2.80 -5.96 0.87
N THR A 94 3.44 -6.56 -0.14
CA THR A 94 4.82 -6.24 -0.54
C THR A 94 4.96 -4.77 -0.92
N ARG A 95 4.02 -4.23 -1.71
CA ARG A 95 4.02 -2.82 -2.09
C ARG A 95 3.97 -1.91 -0.86
N MET A 96 3.10 -2.16 0.11
CA MET A 96 2.99 -1.35 1.32
C MET A 96 4.26 -1.43 2.18
N VAL A 97 4.85 -2.62 2.30
CA VAL A 97 6.12 -2.79 3.03
C VAL A 97 7.25 -2.01 2.36
N LEU A 98 7.41 -2.14 1.04
CA LEU A 98 8.44 -1.44 0.29
C LEU A 98 8.22 0.07 0.31
N LEU A 99 6.98 0.55 0.27
CA LEU A 99 6.66 1.98 0.36
C LEU A 99 7.18 2.57 1.67
N GLY A 100 6.86 1.95 2.80
CA GLY A 100 7.35 2.37 4.11
C GLY A 100 8.87 2.25 4.23
N ARG A 101 9.44 1.12 3.78
CA ARG A 101 10.88 0.86 3.81
C ARG A 101 11.69 1.86 2.99
N THR A 102 11.23 2.21 1.80
CA THR A 102 11.91 3.16 0.91
C THR A 102 11.96 4.55 1.55
N LEU A 103 10.83 5.01 2.10
CA LEU A 103 10.77 6.27 2.81
C LEU A 103 11.65 6.24 4.08
N ASP A 104 11.60 5.16 4.86
CA ASP A 104 12.44 4.97 6.05
C ASP A 104 13.93 5.06 5.70
N ARG A 105 14.38 4.40 4.62
CA ARG A 105 15.77 4.49 4.13
C ARG A 105 16.16 5.92 3.76
N ARG A 106 15.29 6.63 3.04
CA ARG A 106 15.54 8.02 2.64
C ARG A 106 15.64 8.96 3.85
N LEU A 107 14.70 8.84 4.79
CA LEU A 107 14.72 9.64 6.02
C LEU A 107 15.98 9.40 6.86
N LYS A 108 16.45 8.14 6.94
CA LYS A 108 17.68 7.78 7.67
C LYS A 108 18.96 8.33 7.05
N ASN A 109 19.05 8.34 5.72
CA ASN A 109 20.32 8.61 5.03
C ASN A 109 20.42 10.04 4.52
N ASP A 110 19.33 10.59 3.99
CA ASP A 110 19.31 11.84 3.21
C ASP A 110 18.40 12.91 3.83
N GLY A 111 17.60 12.54 4.84
CA GLY A 111 16.63 13.41 5.49
C GLY A 111 15.29 13.45 4.78
N VAL A 112 14.50 14.48 5.08
CA VAL A 112 13.17 14.64 4.51
C VAL A 112 13.27 15.10 3.04
N PRO A 113 12.71 14.35 2.07
CA PRO A 113 12.72 14.75 0.68
C PRO A 113 11.79 15.95 0.44
N SER A 114 12.20 16.83 -0.46
CA SER A 114 11.33 17.88 -1.00
C SER A 114 10.15 17.29 -1.79
N ALA A 115 9.12 18.10 -2.06
CA ALA A 115 7.97 17.67 -2.85
C ALA A 115 8.33 17.18 -4.27
N ALA A 116 9.36 17.77 -4.89
CA ALA A 116 9.85 17.33 -6.19
C ALA A 116 10.57 15.98 -6.09
N GLU A 117 11.43 15.80 -5.09
CA GLU A 117 12.11 14.52 -4.84
C GLU A 117 11.10 13.42 -4.48
N ALA A 118 10.09 13.70 -3.66
CA ALA A 118 9.02 12.76 -3.34
C ALA A 118 8.25 12.29 -4.59
N ALA A 119 8.02 13.19 -5.56
CA ALA A 119 7.42 12.83 -6.84
C ALA A 119 8.35 11.96 -7.70
N GLN A 120 9.66 12.25 -7.74
CA GLN A 120 10.64 11.41 -8.42
C GLN A 120 10.76 10.04 -7.74
N MET A 121 10.74 9.99 -6.40
CA MET A 121 10.69 8.76 -5.63
C MET A 121 9.48 7.91 -6.01
N ARG A 122 8.31 8.51 -6.24
CA ARG A 122 7.13 7.76 -6.71
C ARG A 122 7.38 7.09 -8.05
N VAL A 123 7.93 7.82 -9.01
CA VAL A 123 8.25 7.30 -10.35
C VAL A 123 9.28 6.18 -10.28
N ALA A 124 10.38 6.39 -9.55
CA ALA A 124 11.42 5.38 -9.36
C ALA A 124 10.90 4.13 -8.64
N PHE A 125 10.03 4.32 -7.63
CA PHE A 125 9.38 3.22 -6.92
C PHE A 125 8.54 2.36 -7.85
N ASP A 126 7.66 2.98 -8.65
CA ASP A 126 6.80 2.26 -9.58
C ASP A 126 7.62 1.52 -10.67
N ALA A 127 8.68 2.15 -11.18
CA ALA A 127 9.59 1.53 -12.15
C ALA A 127 10.35 0.33 -11.57
N ALA A 128 10.91 0.46 -10.35
CA ALA A 128 11.61 -0.61 -9.67
C ALA A 128 10.67 -1.77 -9.31
N PHE A 129 9.49 -1.46 -8.78
CA PHE A 129 8.50 -2.46 -8.38
C PHE A 129 7.98 -3.27 -9.57
N ALA A 130 7.77 -2.63 -10.72
CA ALA A 130 7.29 -3.30 -11.94
C ALA A 130 8.26 -4.38 -12.47
N ARG A 131 9.56 -4.27 -12.15
CA ARG A 131 10.60 -5.23 -12.59
C ARG A 131 10.93 -6.30 -11.56
N MET A 132 10.33 -6.24 -10.37
CA MET A 132 10.64 -7.15 -9.27
C MET A 132 10.15 -8.56 -9.55
N ASP A 133 10.96 -9.59 -9.24
CA ASP A 133 10.48 -10.97 -9.32
C ASP A 133 9.64 -11.30 -8.09
N LEU A 134 8.33 -11.29 -8.30
CA LEU A 134 7.35 -11.49 -7.24
C LEU A 134 7.03 -12.97 -6.98
N HIS A 135 7.60 -13.94 -7.71
CA HIS A 135 7.23 -15.34 -7.56
C HIS A 135 7.58 -15.90 -6.17
N ALA A 136 8.82 -15.70 -5.72
CA ALA A 136 9.27 -16.19 -4.41
C ALA A 136 8.51 -15.50 -3.27
N ILE A 137 8.33 -14.18 -3.35
CA ILE A 137 7.57 -13.41 -2.34
C ILE A 137 6.11 -13.84 -2.29
N LYS A 138 5.48 -14.09 -3.44
CA LYS A 138 4.11 -14.62 -3.48
C LYS A 138 4.01 -15.97 -2.77
N ALA A 139 4.97 -16.86 -2.97
CA ALA A 139 4.96 -18.16 -2.30
C ALA A 139 5.07 -18.01 -0.78
N VAL A 140 6.04 -17.21 -0.31
CA VAL A 140 6.30 -16.98 1.11
C VAL A 140 5.11 -16.31 1.82
N ILE A 141 4.55 -15.24 1.25
CA ILE A 141 3.40 -14.56 1.84
C ILE A 141 2.16 -15.44 1.80
N ASN A 142 1.92 -16.18 0.71
CA ASN A 142 0.76 -17.08 0.65
C ASN A 142 0.87 -18.22 1.67
N ASP A 143 2.06 -18.77 1.88
CA ASP A 143 2.27 -19.79 2.90
C ASP A 143 1.97 -19.23 4.30
N ALA A 144 2.52 -18.05 4.63
CA ALA A 144 2.25 -17.38 5.90
C ALA A 144 0.76 -17.09 6.11
N LEU A 145 0.05 -16.63 5.08
CA LEU A 145 -1.38 -16.37 5.13
C LEU A 145 -2.21 -17.65 5.24
N ASN A 146 -1.81 -18.75 4.59
CA ASN A 146 -2.54 -20.03 4.65
C ASN A 146 -2.42 -20.71 6.02
N GLN A 147 -1.39 -20.41 6.80
CA GLN A 147 -1.26 -20.87 8.18
C GLN A 147 -2.27 -20.20 9.13
N ILE A 148 -2.93 -19.13 8.68
CA ILE A 148 -3.93 -18.38 9.46
C ILE A 148 -5.33 -18.76 8.99
N GLY A 149 -6.09 -19.45 9.84
CA GLY A 149 -7.39 -20.02 9.48
C GLY A 149 -8.48 -19.02 9.08
N ASP A 150 -8.38 -17.74 9.45
CA ASP A 150 -9.41 -16.72 9.18
C ASP A 150 -8.90 -15.29 8.95
N TRP A 151 -7.69 -15.13 8.39
CA TRP A 151 -7.15 -13.78 8.14
C TRP A 151 -8.04 -12.95 7.20
N LYS A 152 -8.78 -13.63 6.30
CA LYS A 152 -9.70 -12.96 5.36
C LYS A 152 -10.88 -12.31 6.07
N GLY A 153 -11.50 -13.01 7.04
CA GLY A 153 -12.61 -12.47 7.82
C GLY A 153 -12.15 -11.26 8.63
N ALA A 154 -11.07 -11.43 9.39
CA ALA A 154 -10.47 -10.35 10.19
C ALA A 154 -10.12 -9.11 9.34
N ALA A 155 -9.55 -9.32 8.16
CA ALA A 155 -9.14 -8.22 7.31
C ALA A 155 -10.31 -7.55 6.56
N ILE A 156 -11.40 -8.27 6.28
CA ILE A 156 -12.66 -7.67 5.78
C ILE A 156 -13.31 -6.81 6.86
N ASP A 157 -13.38 -7.29 8.09
CA ASP A 157 -13.95 -6.54 9.22
C ASP A 157 -13.15 -5.26 9.49
N ALA A 158 -11.82 -5.37 9.52
CA ALA A 158 -10.92 -4.24 9.58
C ALA A 158 -11.13 -3.23 8.44
N SER A 159 -11.28 -3.72 7.21
CA SER A 159 -11.51 -2.87 6.05
C SER A 159 -12.84 -2.11 6.14
N ARG A 160 -13.88 -2.71 6.73
CA ARG A 160 -15.17 -2.06 6.99
C ARG A 160 -15.07 -1.02 8.09
N GLU A 161 -14.32 -1.31 9.15
CA GLU A 161 -14.06 -0.36 10.23
C GLU A 161 -13.33 0.88 9.72
N VAL A 162 -12.28 0.68 8.93
CA VAL A 162 -11.53 1.76 8.25
C VAL A 162 -12.42 2.55 7.29
N LEU A 163 -13.43 1.95 6.66
CA LEU A 163 -14.39 2.67 5.82
C LEU A 163 -15.42 3.48 6.64
N GLY A 164 -15.80 2.97 7.82
CA GLY A 164 -16.79 3.59 8.71
C GLY A 164 -16.24 4.73 9.55
N SER A 165 -14.93 4.78 9.78
CA SER A 165 -14.27 5.87 10.51
C SER A 165 -14.08 7.09 9.62
N PRO A 166 -14.71 8.25 9.92
CA PRO A 166 -14.47 9.48 9.17
C PRO A 166 -13.00 9.88 9.24
N ASP A 167 -12.40 10.20 8.09
CA ASP A 167 -11.06 10.79 7.99
C ASP A 167 -11.19 12.12 7.23
N ASP A 168 -11.58 13.16 7.95
CA ASP A 168 -11.73 14.52 7.41
C ASP A 168 -10.39 15.29 7.43
N SER A 169 -9.33 14.66 7.95
CA SER A 169 -8.03 15.28 8.16
C SER A 169 -7.16 15.18 6.91
N LYS A 170 -6.45 16.26 6.57
CA LYS A 170 -5.44 16.25 5.50
C LYS A 170 -4.19 15.47 5.87
N VAL A 171 -3.95 15.29 7.17
CA VAL A 171 -2.84 14.56 7.76
C VAL A 171 -3.43 13.40 8.57
N PRO A 172 -2.97 12.16 8.40
CA PRO A 172 -3.47 11.02 9.18
C PRO A 172 -3.19 11.20 10.67
N ASP A 173 -4.24 11.15 11.50
CA ASP A 173 -4.11 11.07 12.95
C ASP A 173 -3.92 9.60 13.37
N LEU A 174 -2.66 9.20 13.58
CA LEU A 174 -2.31 7.82 13.94
C LEU A 174 -2.90 7.35 15.27
N SER A 175 -3.29 8.27 16.16
CA SER A 175 -3.83 7.92 17.49
C SER A 175 -5.28 7.47 17.42
N THR A 176 -6.03 7.97 16.43
CA THR A 176 -7.44 7.65 16.20
C THR A 176 -7.66 6.81 14.94
N ASP A 177 -6.61 6.54 14.16
CA ASP A 177 -6.71 5.74 12.94
C ASP A 177 -7.17 4.31 13.26
N ALA A 178 -8.25 3.89 12.61
CA ALA A 178 -8.77 2.54 12.71
C ALA A 178 -7.70 1.49 12.39
N ILE A 179 -6.74 1.75 11.49
CA ILE A 179 -5.66 0.82 11.14
C ILE A 179 -4.75 0.51 12.34
N ALA A 180 -4.56 1.47 13.25
CA ALA A 180 -3.72 1.29 14.43
C ALA A 180 -4.36 0.39 15.49
N ASN A 181 -5.69 0.25 15.49
CA ASN A 181 -6.47 -0.36 16.57
C ASN A 181 -7.13 -1.70 16.16
N LEU A 182 -6.44 -2.52 15.35
CA LEU A 182 -6.97 -3.80 14.84
C LEU A 182 -6.23 -5.01 15.44
N PRO A 183 -6.51 -5.41 16.69
CA PRO A 183 -5.78 -6.48 17.38
C PRO A 183 -5.85 -7.83 16.66
N LYS A 184 -6.93 -8.11 15.94
CA LYS A 184 -7.06 -9.35 15.12
C LYS A 184 -6.11 -9.35 13.92
N VAL A 185 -5.90 -8.19 13.29
CA VAL A 185 -4.99 -8.06 12.13
C VAL A 185 -3.54 -7.97 12.59
N GLU A 186 -3.29 -7.53 13.82
CA GLU A 186 -1.95 -7.48 14.41
C GLU A 186 -1.34 -8.87 14.56
N ALA A 187 -2.10 -9.84 15.10
CA ALA A 187 -1.65 -11.23 15.21
C ALA A 187 -1.28 -11.81 13.83
N ASP A 188 -2.12 -11.58 12.83
CA ASP A 188 -1.87 -12.03 11.45
C ASP A 188 -0.66 -11.33 10.82
N ALA A 189 -0.47 -10.05 11.16
CA ALA A 189 0.66 -9.27 10.69
C ALA A 189 2.00 -9.77 11.21
N ILE A 190 2.06 -10.36 12.42
CA ILE A 190 3.29 -10.93 12.98
C ILE A 190 3.77 -12.12 12.13
N HIS A 191 2.88 -13.00 11.72
CA HIS A 191 3.23 -14.15 10.88
C HIS A 191 3.73 -13.73 9.50
N VAL A 192 3.06 -12.75 8.88
CA VAL A 192 3.49 -12.17 7.61
C VAL A 192 4.83 -11.47 7.78
N ASP A 193 5.03 -10.71 8.85
CA ASP A 193 6.29 -10.02 9.15
C ASP A 193 7.46 -11.01 9.29
N GLN A 194 7.28 -12.09 10.04
CA GLN A 194 8.29 -13.15 10.15
C GLN A 194 8.65 -13.76 8.79
N ALA A 195 7.66 -13.99 7.93
CA ALA A 195 7.87 -14.52 6.59
C ALA A 195 8.66 -13.55 5.69
N LEU A 196 8.40 -12.24 5.82
CA LEU A 196 9.14 -11.19 5.10
C LEU A 196 10.60 -11.06 5.55
N HIS A 197 10.97 -11.58 6.72
CA HIS A 197 12.35 -11.63 7.21
C HIS A 197 13.13 -12.88 6.76
N SER A 198 12.55 -13.72 5.90
CA SER A 198 13.29 -14.83 5.29
C SER A 198 14.44 -14.31 4.40
N PRO A 199 15.59 -15.01 4.33
CA PRO A 199 16.75 -14.56 3.55
C PRO A 199 16.43 -14.25 2.08
N ASP A 200 15.61 -15.09 1.45
CA ASP A 200 15.22 -14.93 0.04
C ASP A 200 14.41 -13.63 -0.19
N VAL A 201 13.48 -13.32 0.73
CA VAL A 201 12.70 -12.07 0.65
C VAL A 201 13.57 -10.85 0.93
N LEU A 202 14.48 -10.94 1.90
CA LEU A 202 15.43 -9.86 2.19
C LEU A 202 16.37 -9.59 1.02
N GLN A 203 16.80 -10.63 0.29
CA GLN A 203 17.58 -10.45 -0.94
C GLN A 203 16.76 -9.71 -1.99
N LEU A 204 15.50 -10.11 -2.22
CA LEU A 204 14.63 -9.42 -3.18
C LEU A 204 14.35 -7.96 -2.79
N PHE A 205 14.26 -7.67 -1.50
CA PHE A 205 14.16 -6.29 -1.00
C PHE A 205 15.43 -5.49 -1.26
N ALA A 206 16.61 -6.09 -1.07
CA ALA A 206 17.88 -5.45 -1.39
C ALA A 206 18.03 -5.21 -2.91
N GLU A 207 17.57 -6.14 -3.75
CA GLU A 207 17.55 -5.96 -5.20
C GLU A 207 16.58 -4.85 -5.64
N PHE A 208 15.40 -4.79 -5.01
CA PHE A 208 14.46 -3.69 -5.21
C PHE A 208 15.09 -2.36 -4.81
N ASP A 209 15.72 -2.31 -3.64
CA ASP A 209 16.40 -1.14 -3.09
C ASP A 209 17.46 -0.60 -4.06
N ALA A 210 18.32 -1.48 -4.60
CA ALA A 210 19.35 -1.10 -5.57
C ALA A 210 18.77 -0.58 -6.90
N ARG A 211 17.66 -1.16 -7.36
CA ARG A 211 16.97 -0.70 -8.58
C ARG A 211 16.29 0.64 -8.36
N PHE A 212 15.63 0.83 -7.23
CA PHE A 212 15.02 2.10 -6.87
C PHE A 212 16.07 3.21 -6.87
N ASP A 213 17.23 2.98 -6.23
CA ASP A 213 18.32 3.96 -6.19
C ASP A 213 18.85 4.25 -7.59
N SER A 214 18.98 3.24 -8.45
CA SER A 214 19.40 3.41 -9.85
C SER A 214 18.38 4.18 -10.68
N GLU A 215 17.08 3.92 -10.55
CA GLU A 215 16.04 4.63 -11.31
C GLU A 215 15.96 6.08 -10.86
N LEU A 216 16.08 6.33 -9.56
CA LEU A 216 16.04 7.68 -8.99
C LEU A 216 17.24 8.53 -9.38
N ALA A 217 18.42 7.93 -9.55
CA ALA A 217 19.61 8.62 -10.05
C ALA A 217 19.52 9.02 -11.54
N ASN A 218 18.59 8.44 -12.29
CA ASN A 218 18.40 8.69 -13.73
C ASN A 218 17.26 9.70 -14.04
N LEU A 219 16.61 10.25 -13.01
CA LEU A 219 15.52 11.24 -13.12
C LEU A 219 16.02 12.67 -12.86
#